data_AF-A0A8H7MDG9-F1
#
_entry.id   AF-A0A8H7MDG9-F1
#
_cell.length_a   1.000
_cell.length_b   1.000
_cell.length_c   1.000
_cell.angle_alpha   90.00
_cell.angle_beta   90.00
_cell.angle_gamma   90.00
#
_symmetry.space_group_name_H-M   'P 1'
#
loop_
_entity.id
_entity.type
_entity.pdbx_description
1 polymer ?
#
loop_
_entity_poly.entity_id
_entity_poly.type
_entity_poly.pdbx_seq_one_letter_code
_entity_poly.pdbx_strand_id
1 'polypeptide(L)'
;MSTISTLPPLFFASALSAYGLFLCKENITRLQQYEQQSEKAAEWSNKAAQRLHKTRSTQTSGTLSLLLSFIASTTLPFLTSKHTPTVLGITGLAAGALLYTARTHMANFWNEGKQTKIPFVEKFNDAIRGSEKVVLILETLSFSWGAAGCVWALGWGVMGLGIWGVVAGARTVWMFNQGWGTSL
;
A
#
# COMPACT_ATOMS: atom_id res chain seq x y z
N MET A 1 12.32 -23.41 9.93
CA MET A 1 11.07 -22.67 10.20
C MET A 1 9.93 -23.42 9.51
N SER A 2 8.77 -23.59 10.12
CA SER A 2 7.66 -24.34 9.49
C SER A 2 6.98 -23.48 8.41
N THR A 3 6.72 -24.05 7.24
CA THR A 3 5.94 -23.40 6.16
C THR A 3 4.58 -22.92 6.67
N ILE A 4 3.98 -23.62 7.62
CA ILE A 4 2.70 -23.21 8.23
C ILE A 4 2.82 -21.85 8.94
N SER A 5 3.98 -21.55 9.53
CA SER A 5 4.19 -20.29 10.25
C SER A 5 4.38 -19.06 9.35
N THR A 6 4.64 -19.26 8.06
CA THR A 6 4.80 -18.17 7.09
C THR A 6 3.50 -17.86 6.34
N LEU A 7 2.52 -18.77 6.35
CA LEU A 7 1.25 -18.60 5.64
C LEU A 7 0.42 -17.41 6.13
N PRO A 8 0.22 -17.17 7.44
CA PRO A 8 -0.64 -16.07 7.88
C PRO A 8 -0.15 -14.69 7.42
N PRO A 9 1.15 -14.32 7.56
CA PRO A 9 1.68 -13.08 6.99
C PRO A 9 1.48 -12.97 5.48
N LEU A 10 1.72 -14.05 4.73
CA LEU A 10 1.61 -14.07 3.28
C LEU A 10 0.16 -13.94 2.82
N PHE A 11 -0.78 -14.66 3.45
CA PHE A 11 -2.20 -14.57 3.13
C PHE A 11 -2.76 -13.18 3.43
N PHE A 12 -2.42 -12.62 4.60
CA PHE A 12 -2.80 -11.25 4.96
C PHE A 12 -2.26 -10.24 3.94
N ALA A 13 -0.97 -10.34 3.59
CA ALA A 13 -0.35 -9.46 2.62
C ALA A 13 -1.00 -9.58 1.24
N SER A 14 -1.33 -10.80 0.80
CA SER A 14 -2.01 -11.06 -0.46
C SER A 14 -3.39 -10.43 -0.51
N ALA A 15 -4.24 -10.72 0.48
CA ALA A 15 -5.60 -10.20 0.55
C ALA A 15 -5.63 -8.67 0.60
N LEU A 16 -4.79 -8.08 1.45
CA LEU A 16 -4.74 -6.63 1.61
C LEU A 16 -4.12 -5.93 0.39
N SER A 17 -3.14 -6.54 -0.28
CA SER A 17 -2.59 -6.03 -1.54
C SER A 17 -3.62 -6.10 -2.68
N ALA A 18 -4.38 -7.20 -2.77
CA ALA A 18 -5.44 -7.34 -3.77
C ALA A 18 -6.54 -6.27 -3.58
N TYR A 19 -6.96 -6.03 -2.34
CA TYR A 19 -7.91 -4.97 -2.03
C TYR A 19 -7.33 -3.58 -2.35
N GLY A 20 -6.06 -3.33 -2.04
CA GLY A 20 -5.39 -2.09 -2.42
C GLY A 20 -5.33 -1.88 -3.93
N LEU A 21 -5.06 -2.93 -4.71
CA LEU A 21 -5.09 -2.86 -6.18
C LEU A 21 -6.49 -2.56 -6.72
N PHE A 22 -7.52 -3.13 -6.11
CA PHE A 22 -8.90 -2.79 -6.43
C PHE A 22 -9.21 -1.30 -6.21
N LEU A 23 -8.79 -0.74 -5.07
CA LEU A 23 -8.93 0.70 -4.81
C LEU A 23 -8.09 1.56 -5.77
N CYS A 24 -6.88 1.15 -6.11
CA CYS A 24 -6.07 1.83 -7.13
C CYS A 24 -6.80 1.89 -8.47
N LYS A 25 -7.40 0.77 -8.91
CA LYS A 25 -8.19 0.74 -10.15
C LYS A 25 -9.33 1.75 -10.12
N GLU A 26 -10.09 1.79 -9.02
CA GLU A 26 -11.20 2.74 -8.86
C GLU A 26 -10.73 4.20 -8.90
N ASN A 27 -9.65 4.53 -8.18
CA ASN A 27 -9.08 5.88 -8.13
C ASN A 27 -8.51 6.32 -9.49
N ILE A 28 -7.79 5.43 -10.18
CA ILE A 28 -7.26 5.70 -11.53
C ILE A 28 -8.42 6.00 -12.49
N THR A 29 -9.47 5.16 -12.50
CA THR A 29 -10.64 5.39 -13.36
C THR A 29 -11.32 6.72 -13.07
N ARG A 30 -11.45 7.12 -11.79
CA ARG A 30 -12.01 8.43 -11.42
C ARG A 30 -11.12 9.57 -11.90
N LEU A 31 -9.80 9.46 -11.78
CA LEU A 31 -8.85 10.51 -12.16
C LEU A 31 -8.72 10.65 -13.69
N GLN A 32 -8.83 9.56 -14.43
CA GLN A 32 -8.86 9.58 -15.90
C GLN A 32 -10.01 10.44 -16.46
N GLN A 33 -11.14 10.53 -15.76
CA GLN A 33 -12.26 11.39 -16.17
C GLN A 33 -11.91 12.88 -16.16
N TYR A 34 -10.92 13.29 -15.35
CA TYR A 34 -10.48 14.69 -15.20
C TYR A 34 -9.13 14.95 -15.87
N GLU A 35 -8.55 13.93 -16.51
CA GLU A 35 -7.20 13.99 -17.05
C GLU A 35 -7.11 14.97 -18.21
N GLN A 36 -8.07 14.95 -19.14
CA GLN A 36 -8.11 15.90 -20.26
C GLN A 36 -8.22 17.37 -19.81
N GLN A 37 -9.01 17.64 -18.77
CA GLN A 37 -9.13 18.99 -18.20
C GLN A 37 -7.82 19.40 -17.51
N SER A 38 -7.19 18.46 -16.82
CA SER A 38 -5.90 18.68 -16.15
C SER A 38 -4.76 18.89 -17.14
N GLU A 39 -4.78 18.21 -18.29
CA GLU A 39 -3.82 18.38 -19.39
C GLU A 39 -3.96 19.76 -20.04
N LYS A 40 -5.19 20.17 -20.37
CA LYS A 40 -5.43 21.54 -20.86
C LYS A 40 -4.97 22.59 -19.86
N ALA A 41 -5.27 22.42 -18.57
CA ALA A 41 -4.77 23.33 -17.55
C ALA A 41 -3.24 23.34 -17.44
N ALA A 42 -2.58 22.20 -17.70
CA ALA A 42 -1.12 22.06 -17.69
C ALA A 42 -0.44 22.79 -18.86
N GLU A 43 -1.08 22.89 -20.02
CA GLU A 43 -0.56 23.67 -21.16
C GLU A 43 -0.38 25.16 -20.82
N TRP A 44 -1.26 25.70 -19.98
CA TRP A 44 -1.28 27.11 -19.62
C TRP A 44 -0.69 27.40 -18.23
N SER A 45 -0.28 26.37 -17.47
CA SER A 45 0.24 26.54 -16.11
C SER A 45 1.24 25.46 -15.69
N ASN A 46 2.48 25.88 -15.41
CA ASN A 46 3.52 25.02 -14.85
C ASN A 46 3.11 24.36 -13.53
N LYS A 47 2.28 25.03 -12.71
CA LYS A 47 1.77 24.44 -11.46
C LYS A 47 0.79 23.29 -11.72
N ALA A 48 -0.07 23.44 -12.73
CA ALA A 48 -1.01 22.38 -13.12
C ALA A 48 -0.26 21.19 -13.75
N ALA A 49 0.75 21.45 -14.59
CA ALA A 49 1.63 20.41 -15.15
C ALA A 49 2.35 19.61 -14.06
N GLN A 50 2.94 20.29 -13.08
CA GLN A 50 3.62 19.64 -11.95
C GLN A 50 2.65 18.79 -11.11
N ARG A 51 1.43 19.28 -10.87
CA ARG A 51 0.38 18.54 -10.15
C ARG A 51 -0.05 17.29 -10.91
N LEU A 52 -0.27 17.37 -12.22
CA LEU A 52 -0.63 16.24 -13.07
C LEU A 52 0.47 15.18 -13.05
N HIS A 53 1.73 15.59 -13.25
CA HIS A 53 2.87 14.68 -13.20
C HIS A 53 2.98 13.97 -11.85
N LYS A 54 2.84 14.70 -10.74
CA LYS A 54 2.92 14.11 -9.40
C LYS A 54 1.74 13.18 -9.08
N THR A 55 0.57 13.48 -9.63
CA THR A 55 -0.62 12.61 -9.55
C THR A 55 -0.36 11.26 -10.23
N ARG A 56 0.16 11.28 -11.46
CA ARG A 56 0.54 10.07 -12.20
C ARG A 56 1.64 9.29 -11.49
N SER A 57 2.72 9.97 -11.08
CA SER A 57 3.87 9.28 -10.46
C SER A 57 3.49 8.63 -9.12
N THR A 58 2.66 9.28 -8.30
CA THR A 58 2.25 8.74 -7.00
C THR A 58 1.32 7.54 -7.16
N GLN A 59 0.32 7.61 -8.04
CA GLN A 59 -0.55 6.47 -8.35
C GLN A 59 0.22 5.28 -8.92
N THR A 60 1.13 5.52 -9.86
CA THR A 60 1.98 4.46 -10.43
C THR A 60 2.84 3.83 -9.35
N SER A 61 3.51 4.63 -8.52
CA SER A 61 4.37 4.10 -7.44
C SER A 61 3.61 3.26 -6.41
N GLY A 62 2.41 3.69 -6.00
CA GLY A 62 1.55 2.94 -5.09
C GLY A 62 1.06 1.64 -5.71
N THR A 63 0.55 1.71 -6.94
CA THR A 63 0.02 0.54 -7.66
C THR A 63 1.09 -0.50 -7.92
N LEU A 64 2.28 -0.10 -8.38
CA LEU A 64 3.39 -1.03 -8.61
C LEU A 64 3.86 -1.69 -7.31
N SER A 65 3.92 -0.95 -6.21
CA SER A 65 4.35 -1.51 -4.92
C SER A 65 3.34 -2.52 -4.37
N LEU A 66 2.04 -2.25 -4.52
CA LEU A 66 0.98 -3.21 -4.17
C LEU A 66 1.01 -4.44 -5.08
N LEU A 67 1.25 -4.27 -6.38
CA LEU A 67 1.36 -5.38 -7.32
C LEU A 67 2.54 -6.28 -6.98
N LEU A 68 3.70 -5.70 -6.69
CA LEU A 68 4.89 -6.46 -6.28
C LEU A 68 4.66 -7.17 -4.94
N SER A 69 4.02 -6.51 -3.97
CA SER A 69 3.61 -7.14 -2.70
C SER A 69 2.64 -8.31 -2.93
N PHE A 70 1.66 -8.16 -3.82
CA PHE A 70 0.71 -9.21 -4.18
C PHE A 70 1.41 -10.40 -4.84
N ILE A 71 2.29 -10.16 -5.82
CA ILE A 71 3.06 -11.22 -6.48
C ILE A 71 3.97 -11.93 -5.47
N ALA A 72 4.71 -11.20 -4.64
CA ALA A 72 5.58 -11.80 -3.64
C ALA A 72 4.78 -12.67 -2.66
N SER A 73 3.70 -12.12 -2.09
CA SER A 73 2.87 -12.84 -1.11
C SER A 73 2.15 -14.07 -1.67
N THR A 74 1.77 -14.05 -2.95
CA THR A 74 1.09 -15.19 -3.60
C THR A 74 2.05 -16.25 -4.13
N THR A 75 3.27 -15.89 -4.53
CA THR A 75 4.24 -16.84 -5.10
C THR A 75 5.09 -17.52 -4.03
N LEU A 76 5.47 -16.82 -2.96
CA LEU A 76 6.31 -17.37 -1.89
C LEU A 76 5.78 -18.68 -1.26
N PRO A 77 4.46 -18.87 -1.02
CA PRO A 77 3.94 -20.13 -0.50
C PRO A 77 4.27 -21.36 -1.36
N PHE A 78 4.37 -21.20 -2.68
CA PHE A 78 4.65 -22.27 -3.63
C PHE A 78 6.16 -22.51 -3.85
N LEU A 79 7.00 -21.58 -3.40
CA LEU A 79 8.47 -21.67 -3.51
C LEU A 79 9.10 -22.17 -2.21
N THR A 80 8.65 -23.34 -1.73
CA THR A 80 9.09 -23.93 -0.44
C THR A 80 10.60 -24.13 -0.34
N SER A 81 11.29 -24.39 -1.46
CA SER A 81 12.76 -24.49 -1.54
C SER A 81 13.49 -23.18 -1.19
N LYS A 82 12.78 -22.04 -1.16
CA LYS A 82 13.30 -20.72 -0.81
C LYS A 82 12.91 -20.27 0.61
N HIS A 83 12.31 -21.15 1.43
CA HIS A 83 11.88 -20.83 2.80
C HIS A 83 13.04 -20.88 3.82
N THR A 84 14.19 -20.30 3.45
CA THR A 84 15.28 -20.11 4.41
C THR A 84 15.03 -18.82 5.21
N PRO A 85 15.43 -18.76 6.50
CA PRO A 85 15.33 -17.55 7.32
C PRO A 85 15.90 -16.31 6.63
N THR A 86 17.06 -16.46 5.96
CA THR A 86 17.73 -15.37 5.25
C THR A 86 16.93 -14.86 4.06
N VAL A 87 16.45 -15.74 3.19
CA VAL A 87 15.70 -15.34 2.00
C VAL A 87 14.38 -14.69 2.39
N LEU A 88 13.62 -15.34 3.29
CA LEU A 88 12.36 -14.79 3.78
C LEU A 88 12.58 -13.45 4.50
N GLY A 89 13.59 -13.35 5.36
CA GLY A 89 13.93 -12.12 6.07
C GLY A 89 14.25 -10.96 5.12
N ILE A 90 15.14 -11.20 4.15
CA ILE A 90 15.49 -10.18 3.13
C ILE A 90 14.27 -9.80 2.31
N THR A 91 13.49 -10.77 1.81
CA THR A 91 12.29 -10.49 1.02
C THR A 91 11.27 -9.69 1.83
N GLY A 92 11.03 -10.04 3.09
CA GLY A 92 10.08 -9.33 3.94
C GLY A 92 10.52 -7.90 4.24
N LEU A 93 11.78 -7.70 4.59
CA LEU A 93 12.33 -6.36 4.84
C LEU A 93 12.35 -5.51 3.56
N ALA A 94 12.72 -6.08 2.42
CA ALA A 94 12.73 -5.39 1.14
C ALA A 94 11.31 -4.99 0.69
N ALA A 95 10.34 -5.90 0.81
CA ALA A 95 8.93 -5.60 0.53
C ALA A 95 8.40 -4.51 1.47
N GLY A 96 8.71 -4.60 2.76
CA GLY A 96 8.35 -3.60 3.77
C GLY A 96 8.90 -2.21 3.44
N ALA A 97 10.17 -2.13 3.03
CA ALA A 97 10.84 -0.89 2.64
C ALA A 97 10.28 -0.30 1.33
N LEU A 98 10.01 -1.14 0.33
CA LEU A 98 9.37 -0.74 -0.93
C LEU A 98 8.01 -0.08 -0.66
N LEU A 99 7.17 -0.76 0.12
CA LEU A 99 5.84 -0.27 0.50
C LEU A 99 5.92 1.01 1.33
N TYR A 100 6.88 1.10 2.25
CA TYR A 100 7.11 2.32 3.04
C TYR A 100 7.50 3.51 2.16
N THR A 101 8.36 3.27 1.17
CA THR A 101 8.82 4.30 0.24
C THR A 101 7.65 4.80 -0.61
N ALA A 102 6.83 3.88 -1.15
CA ALA A 102 5.63 4.24 -1.89
C ALA A 102 4.60 4.98 -1.01
N ARG A 103 4.39 4.52 0.22
CA ARG A 103 3.57 5.20 1.23
C ARG A 103 4.03 6.62 1.43
N THR A 104 5.33 6.83 1.64
CA THR A 104 5.90 8.15 1.92
C THR A 104 5.76 9.06 0.70
N HIS A 105 6.04 8.55 -0.49
CA HIS A 105 5.87 9.28 -1.74
C HIS A 105 4.40 9.72 -1.96
N MET A 106 3.44 8.83 -1.72
CA MET A 106 2.01 9.13 -1.83
C MET A 106 1.53 10.07 -0.72
N ALA A 107 1.84 9.80 0.55
CA ALA A 107 1.40 10.61 1.69
C ALA A 107 1.89 12.05 1.59
N ASN A 108 3.12 12.26 1.11
CA ASN A 108 3.66 13.61 0.90
C ASN A 108 2.89 14.42 -0.14
N PHE A 109 2.14 13.77 -1.02
CA PHE A 109 1.34 14.43 -2.05
C PHE A 109 -0.14 14.52 -1.69
N TRP A 110 -0.73 13.43 -1.20
CA TRP A 110 -2.18 13.25 -1.03
C TRP A 110 -2.73 13.66 0.33
N ASN A 111 -1.90 14.10 1.27
CA ASN A 111 -2.33 14.51 2.61
C ASN A 111 -3.46 15.56 2.57
N GLU A 112 -4.65 15.18 3.06
CA GLU A 112 -5.86 16.01 3.13
C GLU A 112 -5.64 17.31 3.92
N GLY A 113 -4.80 17.30 4.95
CA GLY A 113 -4.44 18.50 5.71
C GLY A 113 -3.66 19.55 4.89
N LYS A 114 -3.16 19.17 3.70
CA LYS A 114 -2.46 20.05 2.77
C LYS A 114 -3.16 20.22 1.42
N GLN A 115 -4.15 19.38 1.09
CA GLN A 115 -4.90 19.48 -0.15
C GLN A 115 -6.22 20.21 0.06
N THR A 116 -6.38 21.36 -0.59
CA THR A 116 -7.66 22.08 -0.63
C THR A 116 -8.70 21.23 -1.35
N LYS A 117 -9.76 20.81 -0.63
CA LYS A 117 -10.95 20.20 -1.25
C LYS A 117 -11.55 21.24 -2.20
N ILE A 118 -11.67 20.89 -3.47
CA ILE A 118 -12.17 21.82 -4.47
C ILE A 118 -13.70 21.64 -4.51
N PRO A 119 -14.50 22.71 -4.28
CA PRO A 119 -15.94 22.61 -4.35
C PRO A 119 -16.38 22.24 -5.78
N PHE A 120 -17.46 21.46 -5.90
CA PHE A 120 -18.09 21.03 -7.16
C PHE A 120 -17.32 20.01 -8.03
N VAL A 121 -16.22 19.43 -7.55
CA VAL A 121 -15.53 18.28 -8.18
C VAL A 121 -15.51 17.06 -7.26
N GLU A 122 -16.70 16.54 -6.96
CA GLU A 122 -16.92 15.48 -5.98
C GLU A 122 -16.08 14.22 -6.24
N LYS A 123 -16.05 13.73 -7.48
CA LYS A 123 -15.25 12.55 -7.86
C LYS A 123 -13.74 12.78 -7.74
N PHE A 124 -13.26 14.02 -7.88
CA PHE A 124 -11.86 14.35 -7.65
C PHE A 124 -11.55 14.29 -6.14
N ASN A 125 -12.44 14.85 -5.31
CA ASN A 125 -12.34 14.72 -3.86
C ASN A 125 -12.49 13.27 -3.37
N ASP A 126 -13.25 12.43 -4.07
CA ASP A 126 -13.34 10.98 -3.82
C ASP A 126 -12.03 10.26 -4.18
N ALA A 127 -11.36 10.68 -5.25
CA ALA A 127 -10.07 10.11 -5.64
C ALA A 127 -8.94 10.52 -4.67
N ILE A 128 -9.01 11.72 -4.08
CA ILE A 128 -8.13 12.13 -2.98
C ILE A 128 -8.33 11.20 -1.77
N ARG A 129 -9.58 11.07 -1.28
CA ARG A 129 -9.94 10.17 -0.17
C ARG A 129 -9.52 8.73 -0.44
N GLY A 130 -9.76 8.24 -1.64
CA GLY A 130 -9.35 6.90 -2.05
C GLY A 130 -7.82 6.73 -2.06
N SER A 131 -7.07 7.76 -2.45
CA SER A 131 -5.60 7.73 -2.43
C SER A 131 -5.05 7.69 -1.00
N GLU A 132 -5.72 8.34 -0.04
CA GLU A 132 -5.37 8.22 1.38
C GLU A 132 -5.63 6.81 1.94
N LYS A 133 -6.73 6.17 1.53
CA LYS A 133 -6.94 4.74 1.88
C LYS A 133 -5.81 3.87 1.35
N VAL A 134 -5.34 4.10 0.12
CA VAL A 134 -4.18 3.40 -0.43
C VAL A 134 -2.92 3.67 0.40
N VAL A 135 -2.71 4.89 0.90
CA VAL A 135 -1.61 5.22 1.81
C VAL A 135 -1.69 4.40 3.10
N LEU A 136 -2.87 4.25 3.70
CA LEU A 136 -3.08 3.44 4.91
C LEU A 136 -2.81 1.95 4.67
N ILE A 137 -3.16 1.42 3.49
CA ILE A 137 -2.83 0.05 3.07
C ILE A 137 -1.34 -0.14 2.97
N LEU A 138 -0.66 0.74 2.22
CA LEU A 138 0.78 0.67 2.01
C LEU A 138 1.51 0.72 3.35
N GLU A 139 1.06 1.56 4.28
CA GLU A 139 1.61 1.61 5.63
C GLU A 139 1.38 0.30 6.38
N THR A 140 0.16 -0.22 6.39
CA THR A 140 -0.19 -1.47 7.10
C THR A 140 0.58 -2.67 6.54
N LEU A 141 0.66 -2.79 5.22
CA LEU A 141 1.48 -3.81 4.56
C LEU A 141 2.96 -3.63 4.85
N SER A 142 3.46 -2.40 4.88
CA SER A 142 4.86 -2.11 5.20
C SER A 142 5.25 -2.62 6.59
N PHE A 143 4.44 -2.30 7.61
CA PHE A 143 4.67 -2.80 8.97
C PHE A 143 4.49 -4.31 9.07
N SER A 144 3.49 -4.88 8.39
CA SER A 144 3.27 -6.33 8.36
C SER A 144 4.47 -7.08 7.75
N TRP A 145 4.94 -6.65 6.58
CA TRP A 145 6.11 -7.23 5.92
C TRP A 145 7.39 -7.02 6.70
N GLY A 146 7.60 -5.83 7.28
CA GLY A 146 8.75 -5.55 8.14
C GLY A 146 8.78 -6.44 9.38
N ALA A 147 7.65 -6.60 10.08
CA ALA A 147 7.55 -7.49 11.23
C ALA A 147 7.77 -8.95 10.84
N ALA A 148 7.16 -9.41 9.74
CA ALA A 148 7.36 -10.75 9.22
C ALA A 148 8.82 -11.00 8.83
N GLY A 149 9.45 -10.04 8.14
CA GLY A 149 10.86 -10.09 7.76
C GLY A 149 11.79 -10.21 8.97
N CYS A 150 11.58 -9.41 10.01
CA CYS A 150 12.33 -9.52 11.27
C CYS A 150 12.14 -10.88 11.94
N VAL A 151 10.89 -11.33 12.05
CA VAL A 151 10.55 -12.64 12.65
C VAL A 151 11.24 -13.78 11.91
N TRP A 152 11.22 -13.74 10.58
CA TRP A 152 11.83 -14.75 9.73
C TRP A 152 13.36 -14.71 9.79
N ALA A 153 13.97 -13.52 9.75
CA ALA A 153 15.42 -13.35 9.88
C ALA A 153 15.95 -13.88 11.22
N LEU A 154 15.19 -13.67 12.30
CA LEU A 154 15.52 -14.12 13.65
C LEU A 154 15.13 -15.58 13.93
N GLY A 155 14.42 -16.23 13.00
CA GLY A 155 14.02 -17.63 13.11
C GLY A 155 12.99 -17.90 14.21
N TRP A 156 12.20 -16.89 14.62
CA TRP A 156 11.33 -16.94 15.81
C TRP A 156 10.07 -17.81 15.70
N GLY A 157 9.89 -18.58 14.63
CA GLY A 157 8.84 -19.60 14.51
C GLY A 157 7.44 -19.15 14.96
N VAL A 158 6.81 -19.92 15.84
CA VAL A 158 5.44 -19.65 16.34
C VAL A 158 5.37 -18.43 17.25
N MET A 159 6.41 -18.16 18.05
CA MET A 159 6.46 -16.96 18.88
C MET A 159 6.45 -15.70 18.00
N GLY A 160 7.19 -15.73 16.90
CA GLY A 160 7.22 -14.65 15.93
C GLY A 160 5.88 -14.41 15.21
N LEU A 161 5.09 -15.47 15.00
CA LEU A 161 3.71 -15.33 14.51
C LEU A 161 2.85 -14.49 15.45
N GLY A 162 2.98 -14.67 16.76
CA GLY A 162 2.29 -13.85 17.76
C GLY A 162 2.68 -12.38 17.67
N ILE A 163 3.99 -12.10 17.58
CA ILE A 163 4.51 -10.74 17.44
C ILE A 163 3.99 -10.08 16.16
N TRP A 164 4.10 -10.78 15.02
CA TRP A 164 3.56 -10.29 13.75
C TRP A 164 2.06 -10.04 13.84
N GLY A 165 1.29 -10.95 14.45
CA GLY A 165 -0.15 -10.84 14.61
C GLY A 165 -0.55 -9.61 15.43
N VAL A 166 0.18 -9.29 16.50
CA VAL A 166 -0.03 -8.04 17.26
C VAL A 166 0.25 -6.81 16.40
N VAL A 167 1.33 -6.79 15.63
CA VAL A 167 1.67 -5.66 14.75
C VAL A 167 0.61 -5.47 13.66
N ALA A 168 0.28 -6.55 12.93
CA ALA A 168 -0.71 -6.51 11.87
C ALA A 168 -2.10 -6.13 12.42
N GLY A 169 -2.53 -6.75 13.52
CA GLY A 169 -3.80 -6.47 14.18
C GLY A 169 -3.90 -5.02 14.66
N ALA A 170 -2.89 -4.51 15.38
CA ALA A 170 -2.87 -3.13 15.85
C ALA A 170 -2.92 -2.13 14.68
N ARG A 171 -2.21 -2.41 13.59
CA ARG A 171 -2.23 -1.58 12.38
C ARG A 171 -3.57 -1.61 11.67
N THR A 172 -4.21 -2.78 11.56
CA THR A 172 -5.55 -2.89 11.00
C THR A 172 -6.57 -2.12 11.85
N VAL A 173 -6.54 -2.24 13.17
CA VAL A 173 -7.41 -1.47 14.07
C VAL A 173 -7.20 0.03 13.91
N TRP A 174 -5.93 0.47 13.86
CA TRP A 174 -5.62 1.88 13.63
C TRP A 174 -6.16 2.37 12.27
N MET A 175 -6.03 1.57 11.22
CA MET A 175 -6.61 1.87 9.90
C MET A 175 -8.14 2.03 9.96
N PHE A 176 -8.85 1.19 10.71
CA PHE A 176 -10.29 1.35 10.94
C PHE A 176 -10.62 2.66 11.65
N ASN A 177 -9.85 3.03 12.67
CA ASN A 177 -10.04 4.28 13.42
C ASN A 177 -9.76 5.54 12.59
N GLN A 178 -8.97 5.45 11.52
CA GLN A 178 -8.72 6.55 10.58
C GLN A 178 -9.85 6.73 9.54
N GLY A 179 -11.04 6.16 9.79
CA GLY A 179 -12.21 6.35 8.92
C GLY A 179 -12.31 5.37 7.75
N TRP A 180 -11.57 4.27 7.79
CA TRP A 180 -11.76 3.19 6.83
C TRP A 180 -13.13 2.51 6.98
N GLY A 181 -13.55 2.27 8.23
CA GLY A 181 -14.78 1.53 8.56
C GLY A 181 -16.09 2.27 8.28
N THR A 182 -16.05 3.57 8.01
CA THR A 182 -17.26 4.38 7.78
C THR A 182 -17.71 4.40 6.32
N SER A 183 -17.13 3.54 5.48
CA SER A 183 -17.34 3.53 4.02
C SER A 183 -17.52 2.13 3.41
N LEU A 184 -17.75 1.13 4.27
CA LEU A 184 -18.29 -0.19 3.91
C LEU A 184 -19.80 -0.17 4.17
#